data_AF-A0A833YQA2-F1
#
_entry.id   AF-A0A833YQA2-F1
#
_cell.length_a   1.000
_cell.length_b   1.000
_cell.length_c   1.000
_cell.angle_alpha   90.00
_cell.angle_beta   90.00
_cell.angle_gamma   90.00
#
_symmetry.space_group_name_H-M   'P 1'
#
loop_
_entity.id
_entity.type
_entity.pdbx_description
1 polymer ?
#
loop_
_entity_poly.entity_id
_entity_poly.type
_entity_poly.pdbx_seq_one_letter_code
_entity_poly.pdbx_strand_id
1 'polypeptide(L)'
;MAPVGCLVPAAATCGLEAANPFAGRDGGSTTTGRFEIEVERSLYSDHELRALDEAQRLAKKKADIYDEDDEQNILLVQDLEDMWEQKFLQFKPGARVTDADKKNDRTSLHRKLDRNLVLLVREKLGDEDVWMLPQAEWQPGETLRGTAERTLAALPGESSAPGCAG
;
A
#
# COMPACT_ATOMS: atom_id res chain seq x y z
N MET A 1 46.88 -37.32 -2.01
CA MET A 1 46.23 -36.52 -0.96
C MET A 1 45.45 -35.41 -1.64
N ALA A 2 44.13 -35.57 -1.76
CA ALA A 2 43.25 -34.49 -2.23
C ALA A 2 43.06 -33.50 -1.07
N PRO A 3 43.10 -32.18 -1.29
CA PRO A 3 42.76 -31.24 -0.24
C PRO A 3 41.27 -31.40 0.07
N VAL A 4 41.01 -31.65 1.36
CA VAL A 4 39.68 -31.68 1.97
C VAL A 4 38.99 -30.37 1.61
N GLY A 5 37.91 -30.45 0.83
CA GLY A 5 37.08 -29.30 0.53
C GLY A 5 36.51 -28.74 1.83
N CYS A 6 37.07 -27.63 2.31
CA CYS A 6 36.41 -26.83 3.32
C CYS A 6 35.10 -26.34 2.72
N LEU A 7 33.97 -26.86 3.20
CA LEU A 7 32.70 -26.14 3.10
C LEU A 7 32.90 -24.84 3.88
N VAL A 8 33.20 -23.75 3.17
CA VAL A 8 33.16 -22.42 3.76
C VAL A 8 31.68 -22.12 4.01
N PRO A 9 31.26 -21.82 5.25
CA PRO A 9 29.90 -21.37 5.50
C PRO A 9 29.70 -20.01 4.81
N ALA A 10 28.89 -20.01 3.75
CA ALA A 10 28.42 -18.80 3.10
C ALA A 10 27.08 -18.40 3.71
N ALA A 11 26.95 -17.13 4.10
CA ALA A 11 25.68 -16.57 4.53
C ALA A 11 25.02 -15.88 3.34
N ALA A 12 23.81 -16.30 2.98
CA ALA A 12 22.99 -15.67 1.97
C ALA A 12 21.98 -14.74 2.63
N THR A 13 21.79 -13.54 2.07
CA THR A 13 20.76 -12.60 2.53
C THR A 13 19.62 -12.51 1.53
N CYS A 14 18.40 -12.54 2.07
CA CYS A 14 17.20 -12.27 1.31
C CYS A 14 16.69 -10.89 1.71
N GLY A 15 17.02 -9.87 0.92
CA GLY A 15 16.35 -8.57 1.00
C GLY A 15 14.92 -8.71 0.47
N LEU A 16 13.93 -8.39 1.31
CA LEU A 16 12.51 -8.40 0.95
C LEU A 16 11.98 -6.97 0.99
N GLU A 17 11.48 -6.49 -0.13
CA GLU A 17 10.63 -5.29 -0.14
C GLU A 17 9.19 -5.74 0.16
N ALA A 18 8.58 -5.19 1.21
CA ALA A 18 7.21 -5.49 1.56
C ALA A 18 6.24 -4.90 0.52
N ALA A 19 5.26 -5.70 0.09
CA ALA A 19 4.15 -5.22 -0.72
C ALA A 19 3.37 -4.12 0.03
N ASN A 20 2.85 -3.15 -0.72
CA ASN A 20 1.82 -2.29 -0.18
C ASN A 20 0.55 -3.13 0.04
N PRO A 21 -0.10 -3.04 1.22
CA PRO A 21 -1.15 -3.98 1.64
C PRO A 21 -2.42 -3.96 0.78
N PHE A 22 -2.53 -3.03 -0.16
CA PHE A 22 -3.62 -2.99 -1.14
C PHE A 22 -3.29 -3.87 -2.35
N ALA A 23 -3.27 -5.19 -2.14
CA ALA A 23 -3.39 -6.13 -3.25
C ALA A 23 -4.72 -5.89 -3.97
N GLY A 24 -4.70 -5.86 -5.31
CA GLY A 24 -5.92 -5.67 -6.11
C GLY A 24 -6.92 -6.76 -5.81
N ARG A 25 -8.15 -6.38 -5.45
CA ARG A 25 -9.26 -7.31 -5.23
C ARG A 25 -9.57 -8.00 -6.57
N ASP A 26 -9.21 -9.27 -6.66
CA ASP A 26 -9.56 -10.17 -7.74
C ASP A 26 -11.08 -10.25 -7.84
N GLY A 27 -11.61 -9.89 -9.01
CA GLY A 27 -13.04 -9.66 -9.29
C GLY A 27 -13.91 -10.93 -9.27
N GLY A 28 -13.65 -11.86 -8.35
CA GLY A 28 -14.28 -13.18 -8.26
C GLY A 28 -15.51 -13.28 -7.34
N SER A 29 -15.97 -12.20 -6.71
CA SER A 29 -17.22 -12.23 -5.95
C SER A 29 -17.95 -10.91 -6.12
N THR A 30 -19.06 -10.95 -6.84
CA THR A 30 -20.04 -9.86 -6.94
C THR A 30 -20.50 -9.50 -5.53
N THR A 31 -19.87 -8.48 -4.95
CA THR A 31 -20.22 -7.88 -3.65
C THR A 31 -21.64 -7.30 -3.58
N THR A 32 -22.41 -7.38 -4.68
CA THR A 32 -23.74 -6.78 -4.85
C THR A 32 -24.67 -7.09 -3.68
N GLY A 33 -24.69 -8.34 -3.18
CA GLY A 33 -25.57 -8.72 -2.06
C GLY A 33 -25.07 -8.35 -0.66
N ARG A 34 -23.78 -8.02 -0.47
CA ARG A 34 -23.28 -7.74 0.89
C ARG A 34 -23.70 -6.35 1.39
N PHE A 35 -23.62 -5.36 0.52
CA PHE A 35 -24.00 -3.98 0.87
C PHE A 35 -25.51 -3.86 1.05
N GLU A 36 -26.31 -4.55 0.23
CA GLU A 36 -27.77 -4.58 0.37
C GLU A 36 -28.19 -5.15 1.73
N ILE A 37 -27.64 -6.30 2.14
CA ILE A 37 -27.94 -6.91 3.44
C ILE A 37 -27.47 -6.01 4.61
N GLU A 38 -26.34 -5.31 4.47
CA GLU A 38 -25.83 -4.40 5.51
C GLU A 38 -26.73 -3.16 5.66
N VAL A 39 -27.21 -2.58 4.57
CA VAL A 39 -28.12 -1.42 4.58
C VAL A 39 -29.50 -1.81 5.12
N GLU A 40 -30.08 -2.92 4.66
CA GLU A 40 -31.41 -3.39 5.08
C GLU A 40 -31.50 -3.72 6.57
N ARG A 41 -30.36 -4.06 7.19
CA ARG A 41 -30.28 -4.43 8.61
C ARG A 41 -29.74 -3.31 9.50
N SER A 42 -29.41 -2.15 8.93
CA SER A 42 -28.94 -0.99 9.68
C SER A 42 -30.09 -0.13 10.18
N LEU A 43 -29.83 0.64 11.24
CA LEU A 43 -30.67 1.77 11.63
C LEU A 43 -30.30 3.01 10.81
N TYR A 44 -31.20 4.00 10.80
CA TYR A 44 -30.93 5.31 10.22
C TYR A 44 -29.72 5.97 10.89
N SER A 45 -28.80 6.47 10.07
CA SER A 45 -27.66 7.25 10.49
C SER A 45 -28.03 8.71 10.78
N ASP A 46 -27.20 9.41 11.54
CA ASP A 46 -27.41 10.83 11.86
C ASP A 46 -27.50 11.71 10.60
N HIS A 47 -26.79 11.34 9.53
CA HIS A 47 -26.82 12.02 8.23
C HIS A 47 -28.19 11.86 7.54
N GLU A 48 -28.74 10.64 7.53
CA GLU A 48 -30.05 10.35 6.95
C GLU A 48 -31.19 11.02 7.73
N LEU A 49 -31.11 11.01 9.07
CA LEU A 49 -32.08 11.70 9.93
C LEU A 49 -32.10 13.20 9.65
N ARG A 50 -30.92 13.83 9.54
CA ARG A 50 -30.80 15.24 9.20
C ARG A 50 -31.37 15.55 7.81
N ALA A 51 -31.09 14.71 6.82
CA ALA A 51 -31.62 14.87 5.47
C ALA A 51 -33.15 14.82 5.43
N LEU A 52 -33.76 13.89 6.19
CA LEU A 52 -35.21 13.78 6.31
C LEU A 52 -35.84 15.00 6.98
N ASP A 53 -35.26 15.48 8.08
CA ASP A 53 -35.77 16.66 8.80
C ASP A 53 -35.68 17.93 7.94
N GLU A 54 -34.56 18.13 7.23
CA GLU A 54 -34.39 19.25 6.30
C GLU A 54 -35.41 19.18 5.14
N ALA A 55 -35.63 18.00 4.55
CA ALA A 55 -36.61 17.80 3.50
C ALA A 55 -38.05 18.08 3.98
N GLN A 56 -38.40 17.65 5.20
CA GLN A 56 -39.71 17.95 5.80
C GLN A 56 -39.90 19.44 6.06
N ARG A 57 -38.88 20.13 6.59
CA ARG A 57 -38.94 21.60 6.79
C ARG A 57 -39.09 22.33 5.46
N LEU A 58 -38.36 21.93 4.42
CA LEU A 58 -38.48 22.52 3.09
C LEU A 58 -39.85 22.26 2.46
N ALA A 59 -40.43 21.06 2.65
CA ALA A 59 -41.77 20.75 2.14
C ALA A 59 -42.85 21.58 2.84
N LYS A 60 -42.75 21.76 4.17
CA LYS A 60 -43.65 22.64 4.94
C LYS A 60 -43.53 24.10 4.52
N LYS A 61 -42.30 24.63 4.43
CA LYS A 61 -42.03 25.99 3.93
C LYS A 61 -42.53 26.23 2.51
N LYS A 62 -42.52 25.21 1.65
CA LYS A 62 -43.10 25.30 0.29
C LYS A 62 -44.63 25.33 0.30
N ALA A 63 -45.27 24.76 1.31
CA ALA A 63 -46.72 24.72 1.45
C ALA A 63 -47.27 25.95 2.19
N ASP A 64 -46.58 26.40 3.23
CA ASP A 64 -46.92 27.58 4.01
C ASP A 64 -46.17 28.81 3.48
N ILE A 65 -46.89 29.68 2.77
CA ILE A 65 -46.36 30.88 2.08
C ILE A 65 -45.96 32.00 3.08
N TYR A 66 -46.24 31.86 4.39
CA TYR A 66 -46.16 32.93 5.40
C TYR A 66 -45.48 32.53 6.72
N ASP A 67 -44.25 32.02 6.68
CA ASP A 67 -43.41 31.95 7.89
C ASP A 67 -42.08 32.69 7.65
N GLU A 68 -42.07 33.96 8.08
CA GLU A 68 -40.90 34.83 8.17
C GLU A 68 -40.18 34.61 9.52
N ASP A 69 -39.58 33.44 9.75
CA ASP A 69 -38.48 33.28 10.72
C ASP A 69 -37.98 31.84 10.67
N ASP A 70 -36.70 31.68 10.34
CA ASP A 70 -35.79 30.60 10.80
C ASP A 70 -34.57 30.54 9.85
N GLU A 71 -33.71 31.55 9.97
CA GLU A 71 -32.33 31.52 9.48
C GLU A 71 -31.47 30.64 10.41
N GLN A 72 -31.55 29.32 10.33
CA GLN A 72 -30.60 28.43 11.04
C GLN A 72 -30.44 27.07 10.36
N ASN A 73 -29.85 27.07 9.15
CA ASN A 73 -28.82 26.09 8.78
C ASN A 73 -28.13 26.62 7.51
N ILE A 74 -26.89 27.09 7.62
CA ILE A 74 -26.16 27.77 6.53
C ILE A 74 -25.79 26.80 5.39
N LEU A 75 -25.81 25.49 5.64
CA LEU A 75 -25.49 24.46 4.63
C LEU A 75 -26.50 23.32 4.69
N LEU A 76 -27.13 23.01 3.56
CA LEU A 76 -27.99 21.84 3.42
C LEU A 76 -27.14 20.56 3.36
N VAL A 77 -27.74 19.43 3.71
CA VAL A 77 -27.09 18.11 3.53
C VAL A 77 -26.64 17.90 2.07
N GLN A 78 -27.44 18.35 1.11
CA GLN A 78 -27.10 18.29 -0.32
C GLN A 78 -25.83 19.10 -0.64
N ASP A 79 -25.67 20.29 -0.08
CA ASP A 79 -24.48 21.11 -0.29
C ASP A 79 -23.22 20.40 0.26
N LEU A 80 -23.34 19.68 1.37
CA LEU A 80 -22.25 18.91 1.96
C LEU A 80 -21.86 17.71 1.09
N GLU A 81 -22.84 17.00 0.54
CA GLU A 81 -22.62 15.89 -0.41
C GLU A 81 -21.89 16.40 -1.66
N ASP A 82 -22.37 17.50 -2.25
CA ASP A 82 -21.73 18.14 -3.40
C ASP A 82 -20.29 18.57 -3.09
N MET A 83 -20.04 19.12 -1.89
CA MET A 83 -18.68 19.47 -1.46
C MET A 83 -17.77 18.24 -1.33
N TRP A 84 -18.28 17.11 -0.85
CA TRP A 84 -17.52 15.87 -0.76
C TRP A 84 -17.21 15.29 -2.15
N GLU A 85 -18.18 15.30 -3.05
CA GLU A 85 -17.99 14.88 -4.43
C GLU A 85 -16.95 15.74 -5.15
N GLN A 86 -17.02 17.07 -4.98
CA GLN A 86 -16.04 17.98 -5.55
C GLN A 86 -14.62 17.70 -5.04
N LYS A 87 -14.45 17.49 -3.72
CA LYS A 87 -13.14 17.14 -3.14
C LYS A 87 -12.64 15.80 -3.66
N PHE A 88 -13.53 14.82 -3.81
CA PHE A 88 -13.19 13.51 -4.34
C PHE A 88 -12.74 13.59 -5.81
N LEU A 89 -13.45 14.37 -6.65
CA LEU A 89 -13.07 14.57 -8.05
C LEU A 89 -11.75 15.33 -8.22
N GLN A 90 -11.46 16.27 -7.30
CA GLN A 90 -10.17 16.97 -7.28
C GLN A 90 -9.02 16.04 -6.87
N PHE A 91 -9.29 15.05 -6.02
CA PHE A 91 -8.30 14.10 -5.55
C PHE A 91 -7.98 13.06 -6.64
N LYS A 92 -6.77 13.12 -7.19
CA LYS A 92 -6.27 12.08 -8.10
C LYS A 92 -5.54 11.02 -7.30
N PRO A 93 -6.08 9.80 -7.16
CA PRO A 93 -5.38 8.73 -6.47
C PRO A 93 -4.08 8.37 -7.22
N GLY A 94 -3.07 7.98 -6.45
CA GLY A 94 -1.82 7.47 -7.03
C GLY A 94 -2.07 6.24 -7.91
N ALA A 95 -1.32 6.14 -9.01
CA ALA A 95 -1.47 5.02 -9.94
C ALA A 95 -1.03 3.71 -9.25
N ARG A 96 -1.92 2.70 -9.24
CA ARG A 96 -1.60 1.35 -8.73
C ARG A 96 -0.64 0.59 -9.64
N VAL A 97 -0.62 0.95 -10.92
CA VAL A 97 0.30 0.43 -11.94
C VAL A 97 1.27 1.54 -12.27
N THR A 98 2.54 1.33 -11.97
CA THR A 98 3.58 2.35 -12.20
C THR A 98 4.12 2.25 -13.62
N ASP A 99 4.90 3.25 -14.06
CA ASP A 99 5.54 3.17 -15.38
C ASP A 99 6.61 2.08 -15.45
N ALA A 100 7.18 1.67 -14.30
CA ALA A 100 8.07 0.51 -14.20
C ALA A 100 7.34 -0.81 -14.49
N ASP A 101 6.05 -0.91 -14.14
CA ASP A 101 5.23 -2.07 -14.52
C ASP A 101 4.99 -2.14 -16.02
N LYS A 102 4.75 -0.99 -16.66
CA LYS A 102 4.52 -0.90 -18.11
C LYS A 102 5.77 -1.23 -18.92
N LYS A 103 6.94 -0.72 -18.48
CA LYS A 103 8.24 -0.97 -19.12
C LYS A 103 8.83 -2.33 -18.76
N ASN A 104 8.31 -2.98 -17.71
CA ASN A 104 8.83 -4.21 -17.12
C ASN A 104 10.31 -4.07 -16.67
N ASP A 105 10.64 -2.91 -16.10
CA ASP A 105 11.97 -2.59 -15.62
C ASP A 105 12.26 -3.38 -14.33
N ARG A 106 13.13 -4.39 -14.42
CA ARG A 106 13.43 -5.31 -13.30
C ARG A 106 14.42 -4.76 -12.28
N THR A 107 15.00 -3.59 -12.54
CA THR A 107 16.00 -2.94 -11.69
C THR A 107 15.39 -1.92 -10.72
N SER A 108 14.15 -1.47 -10.94
CA SER A 108 13.48 -0.48 -10.10
C SER A 108 12.62 -1.14 -9.02
N LEU A 109 12.63 -0.57 -7.81
CA LEU A 109 11.81 -1.00 -6.67
C LEU A 109 10.32 -0.69 -6.86
N HIS A 110 9.99 0.39 -7.58
CA HIS A 110 8.62 0.84 -7.79
C HIS A 110 7.81 -0.03 -8.77
N ARG A 111 8.12 -1.32 -8.92
CA ARG A 111 7.42 -2.27 -9.79
C ARG A 111 6.66 -3.28 -8.94
N LYS A 112 5.43 -3.63 -9.33
CA LYS A 112 4.60 -4.64 -8.66
C LYS A 112 4.44 -4.36 -7.16
N LEU A 113 3.93 -3.17 -6.84
CA LEU A 113 3.62 -2.76 -5.46
C LEU A 113 2.61 -3.68 -4.76
N ASP A 114 1.94 -4.55 -5.50
CA ASP A 114 1.03 -5.58 -5.02
C ASP A 114 1.74 -6.82 -4.44
N ARG A 115 3.04 -7.00 -4.70
CA ARG A 115 3.78 -8.23 -4.37
C ARG A 115 5.11 -7.92 -3.69
N ASN A 116 5.55 -8.87 -2.87
CA ASN A 116 6.87 -8.80 -2.26
C ASN A 116 7.94 -9.02 -3.34
N LEU A 117 8.96 -8.17 -3.34
CA LEU A 117 10.11 -8.30 -4.24
C LEU A 117 11.30 -8.88 -3.47
N VAL A 118 12.09 -9.72 -4.16
CA VAL A 118 13.34 -10.28 -3.63
C VAL A 118 14.50 -9.75 -4.45
N LEU A 119 15.55 -9.28 -3.79
CA LEU A 119 16.77 -8.80 -4.43
C LEU A 119 17.58 -9.96 -5.02
N LEU A 120 18.00 -9.82 -6.28
CA LEU A 120 18.89 -10.76 -6.95
C LEU A 120 20.09 -10.00 -7.53
N VAL A 121 21.28 -10.58 -7.36
CA VAL A 121 22.55 -10.03 -7.83
C VAL A 121 23.14 -10.99 -8.86
N ARG A 122 23.76 -10.43 -9.90
CA ARG A 122 24.48 -11.21 -10.90
C ARG A 122 25.94 -11.30 -10.50
N GLU A 123 26.39 -12.49 -10.14
CA GLU A 123 27.79 -12.78 -9.82
C GLU A 123 28.44 -13.59 -10.93
N LYS A 124 29.75 -13.37 -11.13
CA LYS A 124 30.55 -14.15 -12.07
C LYS A 124 31.23 -15.28 -11.32
N LEU A 125 30.75 -16.51 -11.48
CA LEU A 125 31.43 -17.70 -10.97
C LEU A 125 32.22 -18.32 -12.12
N GLY A 126 33.53 -18.05 -12.15
CA GLY A 126 34.38 -18.44 -13.27
C GLY A 126 34.03 -17.64 -14.53
N ASP A 127 33.66 -18.35 -15.61
CA ASP A 127 33.34 -17.76 -16.91
C ASP A 127 31.82 -17.56 -17.13
N GLU A 128 30.98 -17.99 -16.20
CA GLU A 128 29.51 -17.91 -16.31
C GLU A 128 28.91 -16.84 -15.38
N ASP A 129 27.97 -16.08 -15.92
CA ASP A 129 27.18 -15.10 -15.17
C ASP A 129 25.94 -15.81 -14.57
N VAL A 130 25.91 -15.97 -13.25
CA VAL A 130 24.80 -16.65 -12.53
C VAL A 130 24.05 -15.63 -11.66
N TRP A 131 22.72 -15.73 -11.65
CA TRP A 131 21.88 -14.94 -10.75
C TRP A 131 21.76 -15.64 -9.40
N MET A 132 22.26 -15.00 -8.36
CA MET A 132 22.21 -15.51 -7.00
C MET A 132 21.72 -14.44 -6.03
N LEU A 133 21.38 -14.88 -4.82
CA LEU A 133 21.20 -13.97 -3.70
C LEU A 133 22.56 -13.37 -3.31
N PRO A 134 22.60 -12.15 -2.74
CA PRO A 134 23.83 -11.63 -2.16
C PRO A 134 24.38 -12.61 -1.10
N GLN A 135 25.59 -13.09 -1.32
CA GLN A 135 26.29 -14.01 -0.43
C GLN A 135 27.63 -13.42 -0.01
N ALA A 136 28.04 -13.69 1.23
CA ALA A 136 29.42 -13.45 1.64
C ALA A 136 29.95 -14.58 2.49
N GLU A 137 31.27 -14.70 2.46
CA GLU A 137 32.01 -15.60 3.33
C GLU A 137 31.93 -15.11 4.78
N TRP A 138 31.56 -16.03 5.66
CA TRP A 138 31.55 -15.80 7.09
C TRP A 138 32.98 -15.65 7.63
N GLN A 139 33.20 -14.65 8.50
CA GLN A 139 34.48 -14.41 9.14
C GLN A 139 34.46 -14.87 10.61
N PRO A 140 35.53 -15.52 11.09
CA PRO A 140 35.60 -15.98 12.47
C PRO A 140 35.61 -14.80 13.45
N GLY A 141 34.59 -14.73 14.31
CA GLY A 141 34.37 -13.63 15.26
C GLY A 141 33.10 -12.83 15.01
N GLU A 142 32.38 -13.07 13.90
CA GLU A 142 31.12 -12.43 13.56
C GLU A 142 29.93 -13.39 13.75
N THR A 143 28.73 -12.87 14.05
CA THR A 143 27.51 -13.69 14.01
C THR A 143 27.02 -13.85 12.56
N LEU A 144 26.28 -14.91 12.25
CA LEU A 144 25.71 -15.10 10.90
C LEU A 144 24.83 -13.91 10.46
N ARG A 145 24.15 -13.28 11.43
CA ARG A 145 23.39 -12.03 11.21
C ARG A 145 24.30 -10.85 10.89
N GLY A 146 25.42 -10.71 11.59
CA GLY A 146 26.41 -9.66 11.29
C GLY A 146 26.97 -9.80 9.87
N THR A 147 27.30 -11.03 9.45
CA THR A 147 27.73 -11.29 8.07
C THR A 147 26.66 -10.90 7.06
N ALA A 148 25.39 -11.18 7.35
CA ALA A 148 24.28 -10.74 6.53
C ALA A 148 24.18 -9.20 6.43
N GLU A 149 24.24 -8.48 7.54
CA GLU A 149 24.22 -7.01 7.56
C GLU A 149 25.42 -6.42 6.79
N ARG A 150 26.61 -7.03 6.89
CA ARG A 150 27.80 -6.68 6.10
C ARG A 150 27.58 -6.90 4.60
N THR A 151 26.93 -8.00 4.21
CA THR A 151 26.63 -8.25 2.78
C THR A 151 25.73 -7.17 2.20
N LEU A 152 24.71 -6.74 2.95
CA LEU A 152 23.80 -5.67 2.53
C LEU A 152 24.53 -4.33 2.44
N ALA A 153 25.35 -3.99 3.44
CA ALA A 153 26.15 -2.76 3.44
C ALA A 153 27.21 -2.70 2.32
N ALA A 154 27.67 -3.85 1.82
CA ALA A 154 28.63 -3.91 0.71
C ALA A 154 27.98 -3.65 -0.67
N LEU A 155 26.65 -3.72 -0.78
CA LEU A 155 25.94 -3.49 -2.02
C LEU A 155 25.87 -1.99 -2.35
N PRO A 156 26.22 -1.58 -3.58
CA PRO A 156 26.12 -0.18 -3.98
C PRO A 156 24.64 0.23 -4.11
N GLY A 157 24.20 1.17 -3.27
CA GLY A 157 22.85 1.75 -3.33
C GLY A 157 22.03 1.65 -2.05
N GLU A 158 22.54 0.97 -1.01
CA GLU A 158 21.83 0.85 0.27
C GLU A 158 21.91 2.18 1.06
N SER A 159 20.83 2.97 1.04
CA SER A 159 20.58 4.04 2.02
C SER A 159 19.52 3.58 3.04
N SER A 160 19.59 2.34 3.52
CA SER A 160 18.77 1.91 4.64
C SER A 160 19.42 2.40 5.93
N ALA A 161 18.65 3.10 6.76
CA ALA A 161 19.11 3.80 7.95
C ALA A 161 20.04 2.93 8.84
N PRO A 162 21.23 3.40 9.19
CA PRO A 162 22.05 2.75 10.21
C PRO A 162 21.46 3.02 11.61
N GLY A 163 21.22 1.94 12.36
CA GLY A 163 21.38 1.92 13.81
C GLY A 163 20.28 2.52 14.68
N CYS A 164 19.42 1.65 15.22
CA CYS A 164 19.05 1.76 16.63
C CYS A 164 19.88 0.73 17.41
N ALA A 165 21.12 1.09 17.76
CA ALA A 165 21.90 0.40 18.76
C ALA A 165 21.98 1.31 19.99
N GLY A 166 21.38 0.86 21.09
CA GLY A 166 21.57 1.42 22.44
C GLY A 166 22.62 0.63 23.20
#